data_AF-A0A518SE21-F1
#
_entry.id   AF-A0A518SE21-F1
#
_cell.length_a   1.000
_cell.length_b   1.000
_cell.length_c   1.000
_cell.angle_alpha   90.00
_cell.angle_beta   90.00
_cell.angle_gamma   90.00
#
_symmetry.space_group_name_H-M   'P 1'
#
loop_
_entity.id
_entity.type
_entity.pdbx_description
1 polymer ?
#
loop_
_entity_poly.entity_id
_entity_poly.type
_entity_poly.pdbx_seq_one_letter_code
_entity_poly.pdbx_strand_id
1 'polypeptide(L)'
;MNERTSVSESGEMVRQYDYDDRTIVAADLGTSADGVSVDVVDGTAILVADGEGEQREFDVPAGDVAKATITNGVVTIEVER
;
A
#
# COMPACT_ATOMS: atom_id res chain seq x y z
N MET A 1 -15.90 10.98 -4.83
CA MET A 1 -15.04 9.79 -4.86
C MET A 1 -14.49 9.62 -6.27
N ASN A 2 -13.17 9.63 -6.42
CA ASN A 2 -12.49 9.30 -7.68
C ASN A 2 -11.69 8.01 -7.47
N GLU A 3 -11.58 7.19 -8.51
CA GLU A 3 -10.76 5.98 -8.48
C GLU A 3 -9.65 6.04 -9.52
N ARG A 4 -8.47 5.53 -9.17
CA ARG A 4 -7.33 5.38 -10.07
C ARG A 4 -6.72 3.99 -9.89
N THR A 5 -6.33 3.36 -11.00
CA THR A 5 -5.60 2.10 -10.98
C THR A 5 -4.27 2.29 -11.68
N SER A 6 -3.20 1.80 -11.08
CA SER A 6 -1.83 1.81 -11.61
C SER A 6 -1.16 0.46 -11.35
N VAL A 7 0.00 0.26 -11.97
CA VAL A 7 0.89 -0.86 -11.69
C VAL A 7 2.15 -0.26 -11.07
N SER A 8 2.58 -0.79 -9.92
CA SER A 8 3.82 -0.36 -9.26
C SER A 8 5.04 -0.73 -10.11
N GLU A 9 6.19 -0.13 -9.82
CA GLU A 9 7.46 -0.54 -10.45
C GLU A 9 7.79 -2.02 -10.13
N SER A 10 7.32 -2.50 -8.99
CA SER A 10 7.43 -3.90 -8.55
C SER A 10 6.39 -4.83 -9.19
N GLY A 11 5.49 -4.32 -10.04
CA GLY A 11 4.51 -5.10 -10.79
C GLY A 11 3.18 -5.37 -10.08
N GLU A 12 2.95 -4.78 -8.91
CA GLU A 12 1.72 -4.95 -8.13
C GLU A 12 0.60 -4.08 -8.70
N MET A 13 -0.64 -4.58 -8.66
CA MET A 13 -1.80 -3.75 -8.98
C MET A 13 -2.13 -2.85 -7.79
N VAL A 14 -2.04 -1.54 -7.99
CA VAL A 14 -2.36 -0.52 -6.99
C VAL A 14 -3.67 0.16 -7.37
N ARG A 15 -4.61 0.21 -6.43
CA ARG A 15 -5.86 0.97 -6.54
C ARG A 15 -5.86 2.10 -5.54
N GLN A 16 -6.36 3.24 -5.98
CA GLN A 16 -6.45 4.44 -5.18
C GLN A 16 -7.86 5.00 -5.23
N TYR A 17 -8.40 5.31 -4.05
CA TYR A 17 -9.73 5.87 -3.85
C TYR A 17 -9.60 7.22 -3.16
N ASP A 18 -9.87 8.28 -3.90
CA ASP A 18 -9.81 9.65 -3.41
C ASP A 18 -11.19 10.07 -2.88
N TYR A 19 -11.27 10.30 -1.58
CA TYR A 19 -12.38 10.94 -0.89
C TYR A 19 -12.09 12.43 -0.68
N ASP A 20 -12.99 13.15 -0.03
CA ASP A 20 -12.83 14.59 0.20
C ASP A 20 -11.72 14.84 1.25
N ASP A 21 -11.70 14.05 2.31
CA ASP A 21 -10.85 14.16 3.51
C ASP A 21 -9.68 13.18 3.56
N ARG A 22 -9.70 12.13 2.72
CA ARG A 22 -8.67 11.07 2.74
C ARG A 22 -8.49 10.41 1.39
N THR A 23 -7.38 9.72 1.24
CA THR A 23 -7.12 8.80 0.13
C THR A 23 -6.84 7.41 0.68
N ILE A 24 -7.49 6.39 0.10
CA ILE A 24 -7.23 4.99 0.40
C ILE A 24 -6.42 4.39 -0.73
N VAL A 25 -5.30 3.77 -0.41
CA VAL A 25 -4.46 3.00 -1.34
C VAL A 25 -4.55 1.53 -0.99
N ALA A 26 -4.83 0.69 -1.97
CA ALA A 26 -4.88 -0.76 -1.82
C ALA A 26 -3.99 -1.43 -2.87
N ALA A 27 -3.06 -2.28 -2.44
CA ALA A 27 -2.20 -3.04 -3.35
C ALA A 27 -2.31 -4.54 -3.08
N ASP A 28 -2.33 -5.33 -4.16
CA ASP A 28 -2.33 -6.79 -4.12
C ASP A 28 -0.89 -7.32 -4.14
N LEU A 29 -0.50 -7.97 -3.05
CA LEU A 29 0.83 -8.57 -2.84
C LEU A 29 0.90 -10.03 -3.31
N GLY A 30 -0.21 -10.64 -3.71
CA GLY A 30 -0.28 -12.06 -4.03
C GLY A 30 -0.38 -12.99 -2.80
N THR A 31 -0.12 -14.29 -3.02
CA THR A 31 -0.42 -15.35 -2.04
C THR A 31 0.72 -15.57 -1.05
N SER A 32 0.70 -14.77 0.03
CA SER A 32 1.04 -15.12 1.42
C SER A 32 1.37 -13.81 2.17
N ALA A 33 0.41 -13.31 2.95
CA ALA A 33 0.62 -12.13 3.81
C ALA A 33 1.18 -12.49 5.20
N ASP A 34 1.32 -13.78 5.51
CA ASP A 34 1.88 -14.22 6.77
C ASP A 34 3.35 -13.79 6.87
N GLY A 35 3.68 -13.04 7.92
CA GLY A 35 5.02 -12.48 8.10
C GLY A 35 5.34 -11.29 7.21
N VAL A 36 4.35 -10.60 6.63
CA VAL A 36 4.60 -9.34 5.92
C VAL A 36 4.39 -8.16 6.86
N SER A 37 5.37 -7.26 6.91
CA SER A 37 5.27 -5.96 7.56
C SER A 37 5.16 -4.86 6.52
N VAL A 38 4.47 -3.76 6.88
CA VAL A 38 4.37 -2.55 6.07
C VAL A 38 4.89 -1.38 6.88
N ASP A 39 5.75 -0.59 6.28
CA ASP A 39 6.19 0.71 6.78
C ASP A 39 5.88 1.77 5.73
N VAL A 40 5.58 2.99 6.15
CA VAL A 40 5.33 4.09 5.22
C VAL A 40 6.22 5.26 5.59
N VAL A 41 7.10 5.62 4.66
CA VAL A 41 8.11 6.66 4.86
C VAL A 41 8.20 7.51 3.60
N ASP A 42 8.19 8.83 3.77
CA ASP A 42 8.38 9.82 2.69
C ASP A 42 7.50 9.61 1.45
N GLY A 43 6.23 9.21 1.65
CA GLY A 43 5.30 8.95 0.55
C GLY A 43 5.50 7.61 -0.16
N THR A 44 6.31 6.71 0.40
CA THR A 44 6.53 5.36 -0.12
C THR A 44 6.09 4.33 0.91
N ALA A 45 5.27 3.37 0.48
CA ALA A 45 4.96 2.19 1.26
C ALA A 45 6.01 1.13 0.97
N ILE A 46 6.66 0.63 2.00
CA ILE A 46 7.67 -0.41 1.94
C ILE A 46 7.10 -1.64 2.61
N LEU A 47 7.08 -2.75 1.89
CA LEU A 47 6.66 -4.04 2.40
C LEU A 47 7.83 -4.98 2.51
N VAL A 48 7.93 -5.64 3.64
CA VAL A 48 9.00 -6.59 3.95
C VAL A 48 8.38 -7.91 4.38
N ALA A 49 8.59 -8.95 3.59
CA ALA A 49 8.20 -10.31 3.94
C ALA A 49 9.29 -11.01 4.79
N ASP A 50 8.85 -11.78 5.79
CA ASP A 50 9.70 -12.63 6.61
C ASP A 50 10.20 -13.83 5.78
N GLY A 51 11.31 -13.65 5.06
CA GLY A 51 11.96 -14.70 4.26
C GLY A 51 12.49 -14.20 2.92
N GLU A 52 13.65 -14.72 2.51
CA GLU A 52 14.38 -14.46 1.26
C GLU A 52 14.64 -12.99 0.86
N GLY A 53 14.29 -12.01 1.71
CA GLY A 53 14.63 -10.60 1.50
C GLY A 53 13.80 -9.93 0.40
N GLU A 54 12.61 -10.45 0.09
CA GLU A 54 11.72 -9.82 -0.89
C GLU A 54 11.10 -8.55 -0.29
N GLN A 55 11.67 -7.40 -0.67
CA GLN A 55 11.10 -6.08 -0.47
C GLN A 55 10.27 -5.69 -1.69
N ARG A 56 9.13 -5.06 -1.43
CA ARG A 56 8.33 -4.39 -2.47
C ARG A 56 7.97 -3.00 -2.02
N GLU A 57 7.83 -2.10 -2.98
CA GLU A 57 7.48 -0.72 -2.70
C GLU A 57 6.57 -0.12 -3.77
N PHE A 58 5.74 0.82 -3.32
CA PHE A 58 4.88 1.61 -4.18
C PHE A 58 4.59 3.00 -3.58
N ASP A 59 4.30 3.94 -4.47
CA ASP A 59 3.96 5.31 -4.10
C ASP A 59 2.61 5.41 -3.37
N VAL A 60 2.60 6.27 -2.37
CA VAL A 60 1.43 6.64 -1.57
C VAL A 60 1.29 8.17 -1.67
N PRO A 61 0.07 8.73 -1.70
CA PRO A 61 -0.11 10.18 -1.69
C PRO A 61 0.58 10.84 -0.51
N ALA A 62 0.98 12.10 -0.73
CA ALA A 62 1.38 12.96 0.37
C ALA A 62 0.21 13.15 1.35
N GLY A 63 0.54 13.17 2.64
CA GLY A 63 -0.42 13.31 3.74
C GLY A 63 0.00 12.48 4.95
N ASP A 64 -0.79 12.54 6.02
CA ASP A 64 -0.55 11.77 7.23
C ASP A 64 -1.13 10.36 7.10
N VAL A 65 -0.30 9.35 7.39
CA VAL A 65 -0.75 7.95 7.36
C VAL A 65 -1.54 7.64 8.62
N ALA A 66 -2.87 7.66 8.52
CA ALA A 66 -3.74 7.32 9.64
C ALA A 66 -3.69 5.82 9.96
N LYS A 67 -3.54 4.98 8.94
CA LYS A 67 -3.60 3.52 9.11
C LYS A 67 -2.95 2.77 7.95
N ALA A 68 -2.24 1.69 8.26
CA ALA A 68 -1.79 0.68 7.30
C ALA A 68 -2.18 -0.70 7.83
N THR A 69 -2.77 -1.53 6.98
CA THR A 69 -3.21 -2.89 7.34
C THR A 69 -2.96 -3.87 6.21
N ILE A 70 -2.73 -5.13 6.55
CA ILE A 70 -2.60 -6.22 5.59
C ILE A 70 -3.71 -7.23 5.88
N THR A 71 -4.45 -7.65 4.87
CA THR A 71 -5.53 -8.63 5.00
C THR A 71 -5.59 -9.50 3.76
N ASN A 72 -5.36 -10.81 3.93
CA ASN A 72 -5.41 -11.81 2.85
C ASN A 72 -4.56 -11.44 1.62
N GLY A 73 -3.33 -10.95 1.81
CA GLY A 73 -2.45 -10.56 0.70
C GLY A 73 -2.70 -9.16 0.16
N VAL A 74 -3.68 -8.42 0.68
CA VAL A 74 -3.94 -7.04 0.27
C VAL A 74 -3.48 -6.09 1.36
N VAL A 75 -2.57 -5.18 1.01
CA VAL A 75 -2.22 -4.04 1.86
C VAL A 75 -3.20 -2.90 1.58
N THR A 76 -3.69 -2.26 2.65
CA THR A 76 -4.56 -1.08 2.60
C THR A 76 -3.97 0.00 3.47
N ILE A 77 -3.76 1.18 2.89
CA ILE A 77 -3.20 2.37 3.52
C ILE A 77 -4.22 3.50 3.42
N GLU A 78 -4.50 4.13 4.55
CA GLU A 78 -5.36 5.31 4.66
C GLU A 78 -4.48 6.53 4.94
N VAL A 79 -4.57 7.52 4.04
CA VAL A 79 -3.83 8.79 4.11
C VAL A 79 -4.82 9.94 4.29
N GLU A 80 -4.68 10.70 5.37
CA GLU A 80 -5.44 11.94 5.58
C GLU A 80 -4.84 13.07 4.76
N ARG A 81 -5.70 13.94 4.21
CA ARG A 81 -5.29 15.10 3.42
C ARG A 81 -4.89 16.31 4.26
#